data_AF-A0A0D8HHZ1-F1
#
_entry.id   AF-A0A0D8HHZ1-F1
#
_cell.length_a   1.000
_cell.length_b   1.000
_cell.length_c   1.000
_cell.angle_alpha   90.00
_cell.angle_beta   90.00
_cell.angle_gamma   90.00
#
_symmetry.space_group_name_H-M   'P 1'
#
loop_
_entity.id
_entity.type
_entity.pdbx_description
1 polymer ?
#
loop_
_entity_poly.entity_id
_entity_poly.type
_entity_poly.pdbx_seq_one_letter_code
_entity_poly.pdbx_strand_id
1 'polypeptide(L)'
;MSESDRIPGNRQHLERLIDVWAREGFELGQSRLRRLLGFTAIAAMLDGLPGEDGRARLVIKGGAGLQLRLGDRARTTSDLDTAFRGDIIEARGLLRSALKRGWSGFEGVRSDEVEITRAGITPPPRRARIKLAYKSKPFSTVAFEMSAAEGASLDSPEYHRVAISLAPVQLPDPGKIAFLPARYQIAQKLHACTEPPTDDHPNIRVRDLFDILLIAELVELEEYPALSAACREIFELRGRHSWPPVLS
;
A
#
# COMPACT_ATOMS: atom_id res chain seq x y z
N MET A 1 2.35 19.88 -33.10
CA MET A 1 2.47 20.60 -31.81
C MET A 1 1.82 19.71 -30.77
N SER A 2 2.60 19.08 -29.89
CA SER A 2 2.02 18.22 -28.84
C SER A 2 1.34 19.11 -27.79
N GLU A 3 0.08 18.83 -27.46
CA GLU A 3 -0.51 19.29 -26.21
C GLU A 3 0.44 18.89 -25.08
N SER A 4 1.13 19.85 -24.49
CA SER A 4 1.84 19.58 -23.25
C SER A 4 0.78 19.28 -22.20
N ASP A 5 0.75 18.05 -21.69
CA ASP A 5 -0.01 17.63 -20.51
C ASP A 5 0.20 18.65 -19.37
N ARG A 6 -0.69 19.64 -19.28
CA ARG A 6 -0.60 20.68 -18.26
C ARG A 6 -1.16 20.13 -16.97
N ILE A 7 -0.28 19.66 -16.08
CA ILE A 7 -0.66 19.37 -14.70
C ILE A 7 -1.20 20.63 -13.99
N PRO A 8 -2.04 20.50 -12.96
CA PRO A 8 -2.66 21.64 -12.30
C PRO A 8 -1.65 22.72 -11.86
N GLY A 9 -1.89 23.96 -12.29
CA GLY A 9 -1.01 25.10 -12.05
C GLY A 9 -0.58 25.31 -10.59
N ASN A 10 -1.45 25.04 -9.62
CA ASN A 10 -1.20 25.17 -8.18
C ASN A 10 -2.13 24.24 -7.38
N ARG A 11 -1.94 24.17 -6.05
CA ARG A 11 -2.78 23.34 -5.16
C ARG A 11 -4.27 23.66 -5.30
N GLN A 12 -4.66 24.93 -5.32
CA GLN A 12 -6.08 25.32 -5.40
C GLN A 12 -6.73 24.93 -6.72
N HIS A 13 -5.97 24.90 -7.82
CA HIS A 13 -6.45 24.33 -9.08
C HIS A 13 -6.69 22.82 -8.93
N LEU A 14 -5.74 22.07 -8.37
CA LEU A 14 -5.90 20.65 -8.12
C LEU A 14 -7.12 20.35 -7.21
N GLU A 15 -7.31 21.11 -6.14
CA GLU A 15 -8.50 20.99 -5.27
C GLU A 15 -9.79 21.10 -6.06
N ARG A 16 -9.92 22.14 -6.90
CA ARG A 16 -11.13 22.36 -7.69
C ARG A 16 -11.42 21.21 -8.63
N LEU A 17 -10.39 20.60 -9.23
CA LEU A 17 -10.57 19.44 -10.09
C LEU A 17 -11.00 18.21 -9.30
N ILE A 18 -10.45 18.00 -8.08
CA ILE A 18 -10.91 16.93 -7.18
C ILE A 18 -12.38 17.12 -6.82
N ASP A 19 -12.81 18.36 -6.55
CA ASP A 19 -14.19 18.69 -6.18
C ASP A 19 -15.16 18.42 -7.33
N VAL A 20 -14.78 18.79 -8.55
CA VAL A 20 -15.54 18.50 -9.77
C VAL A 20 -15.64 16.99 -9.97
N TRP A 21 -14.49 16.30 -9.92
CA TRP A 21 -14.44 14.86 -10.12
C TRP A 21 -15.28 14.08 -9.10
N ALA A 22 -15.27 14.51 -7.83
CA ALA A 22 -16.08 13.93 -6.77
C ALA A 22 -17.60 14.08 -6.97
N ARG A 23 -18.03 15.09 -7.74
CA ARG A 23 -19.46 15.33 -8.03
C ARG A 23 -19.93 14.60 -9.28
N GLU A 24 -19.06 14.49 -10.27
CA GLU A 24 -19.46 14.09 -11.63
C GLU A 24 -19.20 12.61 -11.95
N GLY A 25 -18.19 11.97 -11.33
CA GLY A 25 -17.61 10.77 -11.92
C GLY A 25 -17.31 9.60 -11.00
N PHE A 26 -17.64 9.67 -9.70
CA PHE A 26 -17.28 8.58 -8.77
C PHE A 26 -18.20 8.52 -7.55
N GLU A 27 -18.55 7.31 -7.10
CA GLU A 27 -19.21 7.07 -5.79
C GLU A 27 -18.28 7.39 -4.59
N LEU A 28 -17.03 7.78 -4.87
CA LEU A 28 -16.05 8.17 -3.87
C LEU A 28 -16.24 9.65 -3.52
N GLY A 29 -16.69 9.94 -2.30
CA GLY A 29 -16.72 11.31 -1.80
C GLY A 29 -15.34 11.99 -1.85
N GLN A 30 -15.34 13.33 -1.94
CA GLN A 30 -14.15 14.20 -2.09
C GLN A 30 -12.98 13.80 -1.17
N SER A 31 -13.24 13.55 0.12
CA SER A 31 -12.23 13.15 1.10
C SER A 31 -11.55 11.81 0.77
N ARG A 32 -12.29 10.87 0.17
CA ARG A 32 -11.75 9.56 -0.26
C ARG A 32 -10.92 9.70 -1.53
N LEU A 33 -11.36 10.49 -2.51
CA LEU A 33 -10.57 10.79 -3.72
C LEU A 33 -9.28 11.53 -3.39
N ARG A 34 -9.34 12.56 -2.52
CA ARG A 34 -8.15 13.26 -2.03
C ARG A 34 -7.13 12.29 -1.42
N ARG A 35 -7.61 11.34 -0.63
CA ARG A 35 -6.76 10.35 0.04
C ARG A 35 -6.16 9.36 -0.96
N LEU A 36 -6.97 8.87 -1.89
CA LEU A 36 -6.51 8.02 -2.98
C LEU A 36 -5.41 8.70 -3.78
N LEU A 37 -5.56 9.98 -4.14
CA LEU A 37 -4.51 10.76 -4.78
C LEU A 37 -3.23 10.84 -3.95
N GLY A 38 -3.35 10.98 -2.63
CA GLY A 38 -2.21 10.91 -1.72
C GLY A 38 -1.51 9.55 -1.75
N PHE A 39 -2.27 8.46 -1.73
CA PHE A 39 -1.72 7.10 -1.85
C PHE A 39 -1.05 6.89 -3.22
N THR A 40 -1.71 7.29 -4.31
CA THR A 40 -1.19 7.16 -5.67
C THR A 40 0.10 7.96 -5.85
N ALA A 41 0.15 9.20 -5.35
CA ALA A 41 1.36 10.01 -5.43
C ALA A 41 2.54 9.38 -4.69
N ILE A 42 2.32 8.85 -3.47
CA ILE A 42 3.38 8.16 -2.73
C ILE A 42 3.78 6.88 -3.45
N ALA A 43 2.82 6.06 -3.90
CA ALA A 43 3.10 4.85 -4.65
C ALA A 43 3.92 5.13 -5.91
N ALA A 44 3.59 6.18 -6.66
CA ALA A 44 4.32 6.61 -7.85
C ALA A 44 5.74 7.13 -7.54
N MET A 45 5.96 7.77 -6.37
CA MET A 45 7.30 8.15 -5.92
C MET A 45 8.16 6.94 -5.55
N LEU A 46 7.51 5.88 -5.04
CA LEU A 46 8.17 4.62 -4.68
C LEU A 46 8.39 3.70 -5.88
N ASP A 47 7.60 3.86 -6.95
CA ASP A 47 7.82 3.21 -8.23
C ASP A 47 9.20 3.57 -8.80
N GLY A 48 9.84 2.61 -9.47
CA GLY A 48 11.17 2.83 -10.05
C GLY A 48 12.30 3.04 -9.04
N LEU A 49 12.19 2.52 -7.82
CA LEU A 49 13.33 2.26 -6.92
C LEU A 49 13.80 0.79 -7.06
N PRO A 50 14.41 0.39 -8.19
CA PRO A 50 15.00 -0.93 -8.28
C PRO A 50 16.14 -1.04 -7.27
N GLY A 51 16.25 -2.19 -6.62
CA GLY A 51 17.51 -2.59 -6.02
C GLY A 51 18.56 -2.83 -7.10
N GLU A 52 19.80 -3.08 -6.68
CA GLU A 52 20.90 -3.43 -7.60
C GLU A 52 20.57 -4.64 -8.49
N ASP A 53 19.66 -5.51 -8.04
CA ASP A 53 19.16 -6.69 -8.75
C ASP A 53 17.95 -6.42 -9.67
N GLY A 54 17.56 -5.15 -9.85
CA GLY A 54 16.42 -4.74 -10.67
C GLY A 54 15.04 -4.98 -10.02
N ARG A 55 14.96 -5.59 -8.85
CA ARG A 55 13.69 -5.87 -8.16
C ARG A 55 13.30 -4.73 -7.22
N ALA A 56 12.01 -4.51 -7.03
CA ALA A 56 11.51 -3.46 -6.12
C ALA A 56 11.99 -3.71 -4.68
N ARG A 57 12.58 -2.68 -4.06
CA ARG A 57 12.99 -2.75 -2.63
C ARG A 57 11.86 -2.41 -1.66
N LEU A 58 10.85 -1.70 -2.14
CA LEU A 58 9.66 -1.30 -1.41
C LEU A 58 8.45 -1.67 -2.26
N VAL A 59 7.45 -2.30 -1.65
CA VAL A 59 6.18 -2.60 -2.32
C VAL A 59 5.01 -2.12 -1.47
N ILE A 60 3.90 -1.79 -2.13
CA ILE A 60 2.66 -1.43 -1.45
C ILE A 60 1.92 -2.69 -1.00
N LYS A 61 1.35 -2.67 0.20
CA LYS A 61 0.50 -3.74 0.74
C LYS A 61 -0.74 -3.16 1.44
N GLY A 62 -1.53 -4.04 2.05
CA GLY A 62 -2.63 -3.66 2.91
C GLY A 62 -3.79 -2.99 2.18
N GLY A 63 -4.65 -2.31 2.93
CA GLY A 63 -5.90 -1.76 2.41
C GLY A 63 -5.70 -0.71 1.32
N ALA A 64 -4.67 0.14 1.44
CA ALA A 64 -4.37 1.13 0.40
C ALA A 64 -3.92 0.47 -0.91
N GLY A 65 -3.15 -0.63 -0.82
CA GLY A 65 -2.81 -1.43 -1.99
C GLY A 65 -4.05 -1.97 -2.72
N LEU A 66 -5.04 -2.45 -1.97
CA LEU A 66 -6.32 -2.89 -2.57
C LEU A 66 -7.08 -1.74 -3.21
N GLN A 67 -7.14 -0.56 -2.58
CA GLN A 67 -7.76 0.62 -3.20
C GLN A 67 -7.08 1.01 -4.52
N LEU A 68 -5.75 0.94 -4.57
CA LEU A 68 -5.02 1.22 -5.80
C LEU A 68 -5.29 0.15 -6.88
N ARG A 69 -5.49 -1.12 -6.52
CA ARG A 69 -5.73 -2.22 -7.46
C ARG A 69 -7.19 -2.39 -7.90
N LEU A 70 -8.15 -1.99 -7.06
CA LEU A 70 -9.57 -2.31 -7.23
C LEU A 70 -10.49 -1.09 -7.19
N GLY A 71 -9.98 0.10 -6.90
CA GLY A 71 -10.75 1.33 -6.90
C GLY A 71 -11.82 1.41 -5.81
N ASP A 72 -13.06 1.66 -6.20
CA ASP A 72 -14.22 1.82 -5.31
C ASP A 72 -14.64 0.54 -4.59
N ARG A 73 -14.43 -0.63 -5.21
CA ARG A 73 -14.73 -1.96 -4.68
C ARG A 73 -14.02 -2.26 -3.36
N ALA A 74 -12.84 -1.69 -3.16
CA ALA A 74 -12.08 -1.85 -1.92
C ALA A 74 -12.63 -0.96 -0.80
N ARG A 75 -12.64 -1.44 0.44
CA ARG A 75 -13.08 -0.63 1.59
C ARG A 75 -12.23 0.63 1.79
N THR A 76 -12.76 1.59 2.55
CA THR A 76 -12.01 2.78 2.95
C THR A 76 -10.85 2.42 3.90
N THR A 77 -9.66 2.94 3.63
CA THR A 77 -8.48 2.86 4.50
C THR A 77 -7.87 4.24 4.74
N SER A 78 -7.14 4.40 5.84
CA SER A 78 -6.39 5.62 6.19
C SER A 78 -4.88 5.44 6.10
N ASP A 79 -4.41 4.20 6.18
CA ASP A 79 -3.00 3.87 6.28
C ASP A 79 -2.50 3.34 4.93
N LEU A 80 -1.27 3.76 4.58
CA LEU A 80 -0.50 3.23 3.47
C LEU A 80 0.58 2.31 4.04
N ASP A 81 0.37 1.01 3.86
CA ASP A 81 1.29 -0.01 4.35
C ASP A 81 2.28 -0.40 3.25
N THR A 82 3.54 -0.60 3.64
CA THR A 82 4.60 -1.05 2.74
C THR A 82 5.39 -2.20 3.35
N ALA A 83 5.94 -3.03 2.46
CA ALA A 83 6.94 -4.01 2.81
C ALA A 83 8.28 -3.63 2.17
N PHE A 84 9.39 -3.83 2.88
CA PHE A 84 10.73 -3.62 2.34
C PHE A 84 11.57 -4.89 2.39
N ARG A 85 12.51 -5.00 1.45
CA ARG A 85 13.52 -6.05 1.42
C ARG A 85 14.90 -5.48 1.76
N GLY A 86 15.68 -6.23 2.52
CA GLY A 86 17.03 -5.82 2.93
C GLY A 86 17.02 -5.01 4.23
N ASP A 87 17.97 -4.09 4.36
CA ASP A 87 18.18 -3.33 5.58
C ASP A 87 17.18 -2.14 5.73
N ILE A 88 16.77 -1.89 6.97
CA ILE A 88 15.80 -0.84 7.32
C ILE A 88 16.38 0.58 7.11
N ILE A 89 17.67 0.78 7.37
CA ILE A 89 18.33 2.09 7.20
C ILE A 89 18.39 2.42 5.71
N GLU A 90 18.73 1.45 4.88
CA GLU A 90 18.67 1.59 3.42
C GLU A 90 17.25 1.89 2.93
N ALA A 91 16.25 1.13 3.39
CA ALA A 91 14.85 1.37 3.02
C ALA A 91 14.38 2.78 3.40
N ARG A 92 14.78 3.29 4.57
CA ARG A 92 14.52 4.67 5.01
C ARG A 92 15.21 5.70 4.11
N GLY A 93 16.43 5.43 3.67
CA GLY A 93 17.18 6.27 2.73
C GLY A 93 16.49 6.37 1.37
N LEU A 94 16.06 5.23 0.83
CA LEU A 94 15.33 5.14 -0.43
C LEU A 94 14.00 5.90 -0.38
N LEU A 95 13.22 5.68 0.69
CA LEU A 95 11.97 6.40 0.93
C LEU A 95 12.19 7.92 0.99
N ARG A 96 13.21 8.38 1.74
CA ARG A 96 13.55 9.82 1.82
C ARG A 96 13.90 10.39 0.46
N SER A 97 14.72 9.69 -0.32
CA SER A 97 15.13 10.11 -1.66
C SER A 97 13.94 10.17 -2.62
N ALA A 98 13.07 9.16 -2.62
CA ALA A 98 11.84 9.13 -3.41
C ALA A 98 10.91 10.31 -3.12
N LEU A 99 10.61 10.54 -1.84
CA LEU A 99 9.73 11.64 -1.44
C LEU A 99 10.31 13.02 -1.81
N LYS A 100 11.65 13.18 -1.76
CA LYS A 100 12.33 14.41 -2.18
C LYS A 100 12.34 14.59 -3.70
N ARG A 101 12.52 13.51 -4.48
CA ARG A 101 12.41 13.58 -5.95
C ARG A 101 11.00 13.98 -6.38
N GLY A 102 9.99 13.51 -5.65
CA GLY A 102 8.61 13.83 -5.92
C GLY A 102 8.06 13.14 -7.16
N TRP A 103 6.82 13.50 -7.53
CA TRP A 103 6.11 12.96 -8.69
C TRP A 103 5.04 13.95 -9.15
N SER A 104 5.06 14.35 -10.42
CA SER A 104 4.00 15.19 -11.04
C SER A 104 3.60 16.42 -10.22
N GLY A 105 4.57 17.15 -9.67
CA GLY A 105 4.36 18.33 -8.83
C GLY A 105 4.11 18.05 -7.36
N PHE A 106 3.94 16.79 -6.95
CA PHE A 106 3.96 16.38 -5.56
C PHE A 106 5.39 16.19 -5.04
N GLU A 107 5.58 16.53 -3.79
CA GLU A 107 6.79 16.25 -3.01
C GLU A 107 6.38 15.83 -1.59
N GLY A 108 7.26 15.13 -0.89
CA GLY A 108 6.94 14.56 0.41
C GLY A 108 8.05 14.72 1.43
N VAL A 109 7.66 14.80 2.70
CA VAL A 109 8.57 14.65 3.83
C VAL A 109 7.96 13.68 4.83
N ARG A 110 8.75 12.69 5.24
CA ARG A 110 8.38 11.76 6.30
C ARG A 110 8.68 12.38 7.67
N SER A 111 7.76 12.23 8.62
CA SER A 111 8.01 12.54 10.02
C SER A 111 9.01 11.56 10.65
N ASP A 112 9.36 11.82 11.90
CA ASP A 112 9.97 10.80 12.74
C ASP A 112 9.09 9.55 12.80
N GLU A 113 9.74 8.40 12.89
CA GLU A 113 9.09 7.10 12.98
C GLU A 113 9.09 6.57 14.40
N VAL A 114 8.09 5.74 14.70
CA VAL A 114 7.96 5.01 15.96
C VAL A 114 7.94 3.52 15.65
N GLU A 115 8.60 2.73 16.50
CA GLU A 115 8.55 1.27 16.45
C GLU A 115 7.22 0.74 16.96
N ILE A 116 6.67 -0.25 16.25
CA ILE A 116 5.54 -1.04 16.73
C ILE A 116 6.08 -2.35 17.34
N THR A 117 6.57 -2.27 18.58
CA THR A 117 7.20 -3.39 19.28
C THR A 117 6.20 -4.49 19.70
N ARG A 118 4.93 -4.12 19.93
CA ARG A 118 3.87 -5.06 20.31
C ARG A 118 3.48 -6.05 19.21
N ALA A 119 3.96 -5.85 17.98
CA ALA A 119 3.62 -6.73 16.86
C ALA A 119 4.30 -8.11 16.92
N GLY A 120 5.35 -8.29 17.75
CA GLY A 120 6.11 -9.54 17.81
C GLY A 120 6.83 -9.88 16.50
N ILE A 121 7.05 -8.88 15.63
CA ILE A 121 7.73 -8.98 14.35
C ILE A 121 9.14 -8.40 14.51
N THR A 122 10.15 -9.09 13.99
CA THR A 122 11.54 -8.64 14.02
C THR A 122 12.09 -8.51 12.59
N PRO A 123 12.61 -7.34 12.18
CA PRO A 123 12.61 -6.08 12.92
C PRO A 123 11.18 -5.50 13.07
N PRO A 124 10.92 -4.70 14.12
CA PRO A 124 9.58 -4.16 14.36
C PRO A 124 9.15 -3.23 13.22
N PRO A 125 7.86 -3.26 12.82
CA PRO A 125 7.31 -2.30 11.88
C PRO A 125 7.52 -0.87 12.35
N ARG A 126 7.67 0.05 11.38
CA ARG A 126 7.90 1.47 11.62
C ARG A 126 6.69 2.26 11.15
N ARG A 127 6.08 3.02 12.06
CA ARG A 127 4.99 3.93 11.72
C ARG A 127 5.48 5.36 11.68
N ALA A 128 5.10 6.09 10.64
CA ALA A 128 5.36 7.51 10.47
C ALA A 128 4.17 8.19 9.79
N ARG A 129 4.30 9.50 9.53
CA ARG A 129 3.42 10.23 8.64
C ARG A 129 4.21 10.75 7.45
N ILE A 130 3.64 10.65 6.26
CA ILE A 130 4.16 11.33 5.06
C ILE A 130 3.34 12.58 4.84
N LYS A 131 3.98 13.74 4.96
CA LYS A 131 3.40 15.05 4.63
C LYS A 131 3.67 15.34 3.17
N LEU A 132 2.62 15.30 2.35
CA LEU A 132 2.66 15.65 0.95
C LEU A 132 2.40 17.14 0.77
N ALA A 133 3.18 17.75 -0.12
CA ALA A 133 2.90 19.05 -0.69
C ALA A 133 2.68 18.91 -2.20
N TYR A 134 1.88 19.80 -2.77
CA TYR A 134 1.74 19.96 -4.22
C TYR A 134 2.21 21.35 -4.59
N LYS A 135 3.26 21.43 -5.41
CA LYS A 135 3.96 22.68 -5.77
C LYS A 135 4.26 23.52 -4.51
N SER A 136 4.89 22.87 -3.53
CA SER A 136 5.32 23.47 -2.25
C SER A 136 4.22 24.01 -1.34
N LYS A 137 2.96 23.67 -1.61
CA LYS A 137 1.85 23.94 -0.69
C LYS A 137 1.36 22.64 -0.06
N PRO A 138 1.15 22.59 1.28
CA PRO A 138 0.65 21.39 1.95
C PRO A 138 -0.63 20.85 1.29
N PHE A 139 -0.67 19.54 1.06
CA PHE A 139 -1.77 18.86 0.40
C PHE A 139 -2.41 17.82 1.32
N SER A 140 -1.70 16.75 1.64
CA SER A 140 -2.25 15.64 2.41
C SER A 140 -1.23 15.12 3.42
N THR A 141 -1.71 14.52 4.50
CA THR A 141 -0.86 13.77 5.42
C THR A 141 -1.34 12.32 5.44
N VAL A 142 -0.47 11.41 5.05
CA VAL A 142 -0.76 9.97 4.96
C VAL A 142 -0.10 9.27 6.15
N ALA A 143 -0.89 8.50 6.89
CA ALA A 143 -0.33 7.57 7.87
C ALA A 143 0.39 6.45 7.10
N PHE A 144 1.64 6.21 7.43
CA PHE A 144 2.53 5.35 6.66
C PHE A 144 3.14 4.31 7.59
N GLU A 145 3.09 3.06 7.18
CA GLU A 145 3.74 1.95 7.87
C GLU A 145 4.69 1.23 6.93
N MET A 146 5.84 0.83 7.46
CA MET A 146 6.85 0.06 6.75
C MET A 146 7.27 -1.13 7.59
N SER A 147 7.13 -2.32 7.03
CA SER A 147 7.42 -3.62 7.67
C SER A 147 8.44 -4.40 6.84
N ALA A 148 9.28 -5.22 7.48
CA ALA A 148 10.16 -6.10 6.73
C ALA A 148 9.33 -7.12 5.93
N ALA A 149 9.84 -7.51 4.76
CA ALA A 149 9.30 -8.63 4.01
C ALA A 149 9.38 -9.90 4.84
N GLU A 150 8.30 -10.68 4.84
CA GLU A 150 8.24 -11.99 5.49
C GLU A 150 8.53 -13.07 4.44
N GLY A 151 9.44 -14.00 4.72
CA GLY A 151 9.76 -15.10 3.83
C GLY A 151 10.15 -14.65 2.42
N ALA A 152 9.73 -15.43 1.42
CA ALA A 152 9.92 -15.15 0.00
C ALA A 152 8.92 -14.12 -0.58
N SER A 153 8.24 -13.33 0.27
CA SER A 153 7.13 -12.46 -0.16
C SER A 153 7.50 -11.41 -1.22
N LEU A 154 8.76 -10.96 -1.25
CA LEU A 154 9.26 -10.00 -2.24
C LEU A 154 10.23 -10.62 -3.26
N ASP A 155 10.30 -11.95 -3.37
CA ASP A 155 11.10 -12.62 -4.41
C ASP A 155 10.47 -12.45 -5.80
N SER A 156 9.14 -12.34 -5.86
CA SER A 156 8.39 -12.07 -7.08
C SER A 156 7.20 -11.14 -6.79
N PRO A 157 7.45 -9.82 -6.66
CA PRO A 157 6.40 -8.81 -6.49
C PRO A 157 5.45 -8.76 -7.69
N GLU A 158 4.23 -8.30 -7.45
CA GLU A 158 3.25 -8.07 -8.52
C GLU A 158 3.31 -6.63 -9.01
N TYR A 159 3.23 -6.42 -10.32
CA TYR A 159 3.30 -5.09 -10.94
C TYR A 159 2.00 -4.76 -11.67
N HIS A 160 1.22 -3.84 -11.11
CA HIS A 160 -0.11 -3.48 -11.62
C HIS A 160 -0.26 -1.99 -11.83
N ARG A 161 -1.09 -1.59 -12.80
CA ARG A 161 -1.53 -0.19 -12.92
C ARG A 161 -2.52 0.12 -11.81
N VAL A 162 -2.62 1.40 -11.44
CA VAL A 162 -3.71 1.86 -10.57
C VAL A 162 -5.05 1.73 -11.31
N ALA A 163 -6.09 1.32 -10.61
CA ALA A 163 -7.41 1.04 -11.18
C ALA A 163 -8.15 2.31 -11.64
N ILE A 164 -7.87 3.44 -10.99
CA ILE A 164 -8.57 4.70 -11.21
C ILE A 164 -7.65 5.65 -11.98
N SER A 165 -8.12 6.13 -13.14
CA SER A 165 -7.41 7.13 -13.93
C SER A 165 -7.45 8.51 -13.27
N LEU A 166 -6.34 9.23 -13.35
CA LEU A 166 -6.14 10.57 -12.81
C LEU A 166 -6.35 11.68 -13.86
N ALA A 167 -6.77 11.32 -15.08
CA ALA A 167 -7.11 12.28 -16.12
C ALA A 167 -8.11 13.37 -15.67
N PRO A 168 -9.14 13.10 -14.84
CA PRO A 168 -10.06 14.13 -14.36
C PRO A 168 -9.40 15.25 -13.55
N VAL A 169 -8.23 14.98 -12.95
CA VAL A 169 -7.43 15.97 -12.23
C VAL A 169 -6.20 16.42 -12.99
N GLN A 170 -6.13 16.14 -14.30
CA GLN A 170 -5.06 16.52 -15.21
C GLN A 170 -3.68 16.03 -14.75
N LEU A 171 -3.63 14.92 -14.01
CA LEU A 171 -2.39 14.26 -13.65
C LEU A 171 -2.18 13.04 -14.53
N PRO A 172 -0.92 12.72 -14.90
CA PRO A 172 -0.65 11.49 -15.61
C PRO A 172 -0.93 10.28 -14.72
N ASP A 173 -1.39 9.19 -15.32
CA ASP A 173 -1.48 7.92 -14.62
C ASP A 173 -0.06 7.40 -14.33
N PRO A 174 0.21 6.89 -13.11
CA PRO A 174 1.50 6.30 -12.81
C PRO A 174 1.77 5.07 -13.67
N GLY A 175 3.04 4.66 -13.69
CA GLY A 175 3.45 3.37 -14.24
C GLY A 175 2.86 2.18 -13.48
N LYS A 176 3.42 0.99 -13.72
CA LYS A 176 3.04 -0.19 -12.93
C LYS A 176 3.68 -0.09 -11.54
N ILE A 177 2.85 -0.05 -10.52
CA ILE A 177 3.28 -0.02 -9.12
C ILE A 177 3.59 -1.44 -8.65
N ALA A 178 4.66 -1.60 -7.85
CA ALA A 178 4.98 -2.85 -7.20
C ALA A 178 4.11 -3.07 -5.94
N PHE A 179 3.44 -4.21 -5.89
CA PHE A 179 2.57 -4.64 -4.80
C PHE A 179 3.08 -5.94 -4.18
N LEU A 180 2.82 -6.11 -2.88
CA LEU A 180 2.93 -7.41 -2.23
C LEU A 180 1.99 -8.39 -2.94
N PRO A 181 2.46 -9.58 -3.34
CA PRO A 181 1.63 -10.53 -4.07
C PRO A 181 0.34 -10.90 -3.32
N ALA A 182 -0.75 -11.09 -4.07
CA ALA A 182 -2.07 -11.40 -3.52
C ALA A 182 -2.02 -12.63 -2.60
N ARG A 183 -1.27 -13.66 -3.02
CA ARG A 183 -1.04 -14.87 -2.21
C ARG A 183 -0.45 -14.60 -0.82
N TYR A 184 0.53 -13.72 -0.72
CA TYR A 184 1.15 -13.37 0.57
C TYR A 184 0.24 -12.45 1.38
N GLN A 185 -0.54 -11.57 0.74
CA GLN A 185 -1.55 -10.77 1.45
C GLN A 185 -2.62 -11.66 2.07
N ILE A 186 -3.12 -12.66 1.33
CA ILE A 186 -4.07 -13.65 1.87
C ILE A 186 -3.43 -14.42 3.01
N ALA A 187 -2.23 -14.97 2.84
CA ALA A 187 -1.53 -15.71 3.89
C ALA A 187 -1.36 -14.90 5.18
N GLN A 188 -0.91 -13.64 5.08
CA GLN A 188 -0.72 -12.74 6.22
C GLN A 188 -2.04 -12.42 6.94
N LYS A 189 -3.11 -12.18 6.17
CA LYS A 189 -4.45 -11.87 6.71
C LYS A 189 -5.11 -13.09 7.33
N LEU A 190 -5.01 -14.24 6.67
CA LEU A 190 -5.57 -15.49 7.15
C LEU A 190 -4.90 -15.90 8.46
N HIS A 191 -3.58 -15.80 8.57
CA HIS A 191 -2.89 -15.98 9.84
C HIS A 191 -3.43 -15.01 10.90
N ALA A 192 -3.48 -13.71 10.59
CA ALA A 192 -3.87 -12.68 11.56
C ALA A 192 -5.31 -12.83 12.06
N CYS A 193 -6.26 -13.17 11.19
CA CYS A 193 -7.67 -13.29 11.56
C CYS A 193 -8.03 -14.64 12.20
N THR A 194 -7.10 -15.61 12.16
CA THR A 194 -7.27 -16.92 12.80
C THR A 194 -6.35 -17.15 13.99
N GLU A 195 -5.55 -16.15 14.37
CA GLU A 195 -4.75 -16.21 15.60
C GLU A 195 -5.69 -16.38 16.80
N PRO A 196 -5.50 -17.41 17.63
CA PRO A 196 -6.35 -17.65 18.80
C PRO A 196 -6.37 -16.42 19.72
N PRO A 197 -7.56 -15.94 20.11
CA PRO A 197 -7.64 -14.81 21.04
C PRO A 197 -7.08 -15.20 22.40
N THR A 198 -6.48 -14.25 23.11
CA THR A 198 -6.12 -14.40 24.52
C THR A 198 -6.93 -13.41 25.36
N ASP A 199 -7.02 -13.64 26.68
CA ASP A 199 -7.77 -12.76 27.59
C ASP A 199 -7.29 -11.31 27.52
N ASP A 200 -5.97 -11.10 27.40
CA ASP A 200 -5.36 -9.77 27.30
C ASP A 200 -5.43 -9.18 25.88
N HIS A 201 -5.60 -10.02 24.86
CA HIS A 201 -5.54 -9.65 23.44
C HIS A 201 -6.66 -10.32 22.64
N PRO A 202 -7.88 -9.76 22.65
CA PRO A 202 -8.98 -10.27 21.84
C PRO A 202 -8.67 -10.10 20.34
N ASN A 203 -8.99 -11.12 19.54
CA ASN A 203 -8.84 -11.03 18.10
C ASN A 203 -10.03 -10.29 17.47
N ILE A 204 -9.82 -9.00 17.19
CA ILE A 204 -10.84 -8.11 16.60
C ILE A 204 -10.69 -7.96 15.07
N ARG A 205 -9.92 -8.84 14.41
CA ARG A 205 -9.57 -8.73 12.99
C ARG A 205 -10.63 -9.28 12.03
N VAL A 206 -11.91 -9.20 12.38
CA VAL A 206 -13.04 -9.59 11.53
C VAL A 206 -12.99 -8.94 10.13
N ARG A 207 -12.43 -7.73 10.03
CA ARG A 207 -12.28 -7.00 8.76
C ARG A 207 -11.35 -7.70 7.76
N ASP A 208 -10.42 -8.52 8.23
CA ASP A 208 -9.50 -9.26 7.36
C ASP A 208 -10.24 -10.33 6.55
N LEU A 209 -11.39 -10.85 7.00
CA LEU A 209 -12.22 -11.78 6.21
C LEU A 209 -12.72 -11.13 4.92
N PHE A 210 -13.21 -9.89 4.99
CA PHE A 210 -13.65 -9.15 3.81
C PHE A 210 -12.49 -8.85 2.86
N ASP A 211 -11.34 -8.48 3.41
CA ASP A 211 -10.14 -8.24 2.60
C ASP A 211 -9.69 -9.56 1.93
N ILE A 212 -9.73 -10.71 2.62
CA ILE A 212 -9.38 -12.02 2.03
C ILE A 212 -10.31 -12.36 0.86
N LEU A 213 -11.62 -12.22 1.03
CA LEU A 213 -12.59 -12.48 -0.04
C LEU A 213 -12.32 -11.59 -1.26
N LEU A 214 -12.02 -10.31 -1.03
CA LEU A 214 -11.71 -9.37 -2.08
C LEU A 214 -10.38 -9.67 -2.78
N ILE A 215 -9.35 -10.09 -2.03
CA ILE A 215 -8.04 -10.44 -2.60
C ILE A 215 -8.13 -11.78 -3.34
N ALA A 216 -8.97 -12.71 -2.90
CA ALA A 216 -9.13 -14.01 -3.54
C ALA A 216 -9.62 -13.88 -5.00
N GLU A 217 -10.38 -12.83 -5.32
CA GLU A 217 -10.77 -12.52 -6.71
C GLU A 217 -9.59 -12.13 -7.61
N LEU A 218 -8.43 -11.83 -7.04
CA LEU A 218 -7.19 -11.49 -7.77
C LEU A 218 -6.29 -12.71 -8.00
N VAL A 219 -6.72 -13.90 -7.55
CA VAL A 219 -5.93 -15.13 -7.57
C VAL A 219 -6.63 -16.15 -8.45
N GLU A 220 -5.98 -16.58 -9.53
CA GLU A 220 -6.52 -17.61 -10.41
C GLU A 220 -6.40 -19.01 -9.79
N LEU A 221 -7.22 -19.97 -10.24
CA LEU A 221 -7.24 -21.32 -9.67
C LEU A 221 -5.87 -22.02 -9.76
N GLU A 222 -5.12 -21.76 -10.82
CA GLU A 222 -3.78 -22.29 -11.04
C GLU A 222 -2.75 -21.80 -10.01
N GLU A 223 -3.03 -20.67 -9.34
CA GLU A 223 -2.16 -20.09 -8.30
C GLU A 223 -2.42 -20.66 -6.90
N TYR A 224 -3.47 -21.48 -6.71
CA TYR A 224 -3.83 -22.04 -5.41
C TYR A 224 -2.71 -22.88 -4.75
N PRO A 225 -1.93 -23.69 -5.48
CA PRO A 225 -0.76 -24.36 -4.92
C PRO A 225 0.28 -23.38 -4.35
N ALA A 226 0.55 -22.27 -5.06
CA ALA A 226 1.47 -21.23 -4.61
C ALA A 226 0.91 -20.44 -3.42
N LEU A 227 -0.40 -20.18 -3.39
CA LEU A 227 -1.09 -19.63 -2.23
C LEU A 227 -0.97 -20.54 -1.02
N SER A 228 -1.19 -21.84 -1.18
CA SER A 228 -1.06 -22.84 -0.12
C SER A 228 0.37 -22.89 0.44
N ALA A 229 1.39 -22.76 -0.43
CA ALA A 229 2.79 -22.67 -0.01
C ALA A 229 3.07 -21.39 0.78
N ALA A 230 2.60 -20.23 0.32
CA ALA A 230 2.74 -18.96 1.03
C ALA A 230 2.04 -18.99 2.40
N CYS A 231 0.87 -19.62 2.50
CA CYS A 231 0.19 -19.82 3.78
C CYS A 231 1.01 -20.67 4.75
N ARG A 232 1.55 -21.81 4.32
CA ARG A 232 2.44 -22.64 5.18
C ARG A 232 3.63 -21.84 5.67
N GLU A 233 4.33 -21.17 4.76
CA GLU A 233 5.51 -20.37 5.07
C GLU A 233 5.19 -19.28 6.11
N ILE A 234 4.14 -18.49 5.91
CA ILE A 234 3.78 -17.41 6.86
C ILE A 234 3.41 -17.96 8.24
N PHE A 235 2.68 -19.08 8.29
CA PHE A 235 2.31 -19.70 9.56
C PHE A 235 3.53 -20.27 10.30
N GLU A 236 4.44 -20.94 9.58
CA GLU A 236 5.70 -21.44 10.12
C GLU A 236 6.59 -20.30 10.63
N LEU A 237 6.75 -19.23 9.85
CA LEU A 237 7.57 -18.07 10.21
C LEU A 237 7.05 -17.36 11.46
N ARG A 238 5.73 -17.24 11.62
CA ARG A 238 5.12 -16.55 12.75
C ARG A 238 4.99 -17.44 13.99
N GLY A 239 4.87 -18.75 13.81
CA GLY A 239 4.92 -19.74 14.89
C GLY A 239 3.87 -19.55 16.00
N ARG A 240 2.73 -18.91 15.70
CA ARG A 240 1.67 -18.61 16.69
C ARG A 240 0.61 -19.72 16.77
N HIS A 241 0.27 -20.31 15.63
CA HIS A 241 -0.66 -21.42 15.48
C HIS A 241 -0.39 -22.14 14.16
N SER A 242 -0.94 -23.35 14.01
CA SER A 242 -0.65 -24.24 12.89
C SER A 242 -1.42 -23.90 11.62
N TRP A 243 -0.83 -24.19 10.46
CA TRP A 243 -1.54 -24.33 9.20
C TRP A 243 -2.02 -25.78 9.00
N PRO A 244 -3.26 -26.01 8.51
CA PRO A 244 -4.33 -25.03 8.33
C PRO A 244 -4.88 -24.56 9.69
N PRO A 245 -5.38 -23.31 9.78
CA PRO A 245 -5.97 -22.82 11.02
C PRO A 245 -7.27 -23.57 11.34
N VAL A 246 -7.58 -23.70 12.62
CA VAL A 246 -8.88 -24.16 13.11
C VAL A 246 -9.72 -22.94 13.45
N LEU A 247 -10.92 -22.84 12.88
CA LEU A 247 -11.88 -21.80 13.24
C LEU A 247 -12.62 -22.27 14.50
N SER A 248 -12.36 -21.63 15.63
CA SER A 248 -13.04 -21.87 16.91
C SER A 248 -14.15 -20.87 17.16
#